data_AF-A0A533V442-F1
#
_entry.id   AF-A0A533V442-F1
#
_cell.length_a   1.000
_cell.length_b   1.000
_cell.length_c   1.000
_cell.angle_alpha   90.00
_cell.angle_beta   90.00
_cell.angle_gamma   90.00
#
_symmetry.space_group_name_H-M   'P 1'
#
loop_
_entity.id
_entity.type
_entity.pdbx_description
1 polymer ?
#
loop_
_entity_poly.entity_id
_entity_poly.type
_entity_poly.pdbx_seq_one_letter_code
_entity_poly.pdbx_strand_id
1 'polypeptide(L)' 'MTSAGGFIKAIESGSKHLLMKRFTLRYPEKKLKFVGDGYQYDPKRGVGIAGSRGRHILFHDKCTGCQLCAIAC' A
#
# COMPACT_ATOMS: atom_id res chain seq x y z
N MET A 1 30.15 -18.86 20.53
CA MET A 1 30.07 -17.52 19.91
C MET A 1 30.44 -16.51 20.98
N THR A 2 31.62 -15.90 20.90
CA THR A 2 32.09 -14.92 21.90
C THR A 2 31.26 -13.64 21.80
N SER A 3 30.90 -13.06 22.95
CA SER A 3 30.10 -11.83 23.06
C SER A 3 30.67 -10.70 22.20
N ALA A 4 32.00 -10.53 22.21
CA ALA A 4 32.74 -9.57 21.39
C ALA A 4 32.47 -9.73 19.87
N GLY A 5 32.38 -10.96 19.36
CA GLY A 5 32.07 -11.22 17.95
C GLY A 5 30.64 -10.85 17.57
N GLY A 6 29.70 -10.92 18.53
CA GLY A 6 28.32 -10.45 18.33
C GLY A 6 28.24 -8.93 18.22
N PHE A 7 28.96 -8.19 19.07
CA PHE A 7 29.00 -6.73 19.03
C PHE A 7 29.60 -6.19 17.72
N ILE A 8 30.69 -6.79 17.24
CA ILE A 8 31.33 -6.37 15.98
C ILE A 8 30.37 -6.56 14.81
N LYS A 9 29.66 -7.69 14.73
CA LYS A 9 28.66 -7.94 13.68
C LYS A 9 27.48 -6.97 13.74
N ALA A 10 27.06 -6.57 14.94
CA ALA A 10 25.99 -5.59 15.11
C ALA A 10 26.41 -4.18 14.66
N ILE A 11 27.66 -3.79 14.90
CA ILE A 11 28.21 -2.51 14.41
C ILE A 11 28.34 -2.55 12.88
N GLU A 12 28.81 -3.66 12.32
CA GLU A 12 28.93 -3.84 10.88
C GLU A 12 27.55 -3.85 10.18
N SER A 13 26.53 -4.41 10.80
CA SER A 13 25.17 -4.39 10.25
C SER A 13 24.54 -3.00 10.38
N GLY A 14 24.75 -2.29 11.49
CA GLY A 14 24.25 -0.93 11.68
C GLY A 14 24.88 0.09 10.73
N SER A 15 26.20 -0.02 10.49
CA SER A 15 26.92 0.91 9.61
C SER A 15 26.44 0.85 8.16
N LYS A 16 26.06 -0.34 7.67
CA LYS A 16 25.48 -0.52 6.33
C LYS A 16 24.20 0.31 6.14
N HIS A 17 23.37 0.40 7.17
CA HIS A 17 22.10 1.13 7.10
C HIS A 17 22.25 2.66 7.13
N LEU A 18 23.41 3.19 7.54
CA LEU A 18 23.69 4.63 7.47
C LEU A 18 23.93 5.11 6.04
N LEU A 19 24.51 4.26 5.19
CA LEU A 19 24.78 4.55 3.78
C LEU A 19 23.61 4.17 2.87
N MET A 20 22.74 3.25 3.31
CA MET A 20 21.53 2.90 2.57
C MET A 20 20.53 4.06 2.56
N LYS A 21 19.95 4.31 1.39
CA LYS A 21 18.88 5.30 1.25
C LYS A 21 17.69 4.90 2.12
N ARG A 22 17.17 5.86 2.88
CA ARG A 22 15.99 5.65 3.75
C ARG A 22 14.81 5.14 2.92
N PHE A 23 14.15 4.09 3.41
CA PHE A 23 12.89 3.58 2.86
C PHE A 23 11.68 4.47 3.17
N THR A 24 11.85 5.50 4.00
CA THR A 24 10.78 6.44 4.36
C THR A 24 10.52 7.46 3.26
N LEU A 25 9.25 7.73 2.99
CA LEU A 25 8.81 8.80 2.10
C LEU A 25 8.40 10.03 2.91
N ARG A 26 8.79 11.22 2.46
CA ARG A 26 8.43 12.48 3.11
C ARG A 26 7.04 12.91 2.61
N TYR A 27 6.04 12.87 3.48
CA TYR A 27 4.70 13.35 3.18
C TYR A 27 4.59 14.83 3.56
N PRO A 28 3.98 15.70 2.72
CA PRO A 28 3.19 15.41 1.52
C PRO A 28 3.97 15.43 0.18
N GLU A 29 5.27 15.72 0.19
CA GLU A 29 6.04 16.01 -1.04
C GLU A 29 6.31 14.77 -1.90
N LYS A 30 6.39 13.58 -1.30
CA LYS A 30 6.60 12.29 -1.96
C LYS A 30 5.49 11.32 -1.57
N LYS A 31 4.48 11.20 -2.43
CA LYS A 31 3.35 10.26 -2.26
C LYS A 31 3.70 8.89 -2.87
N LEU A 32 3.20 7.82 -2.25
CA LEU A 32 3.18 6.51 -2.91
C LEU A 32 2.29 6.61 -4.15
N LYS A 33 2.82 6.20 -5.30
CA LYS A 33 1.99 5.99 -6.49
C LYS A 33 1.21 4.69 -6.29
N PHE A 34 0.05 4.78 -5.64
CA PHE A 34 -0.91 3.69 -5.72
C PHE A 34 -1.41 3.65 -7.16
N VAL A 35 -0.91 2.71 -7.95
CA VAL A 35 -1.35 2.51 -9.33
C VAL A 35 -2.71 1.81 -9.26
N GLY A 36 -3.77 2.46 -9.72
CA GLY A 36 -5.06 1.79 -9.91
C GLY A 36 -6.28 2.70 -9.83
N ASP A 37 -7.00 2.79 -10.95
CA ASP A 37 -8.39 3.25 -11.05
C ASP A 37 -9.31 2.23 -10.37
N GLY A 38 -9.27 2.17 -9.03
CA GLY A 38 -10.12 1.27 -8.25
C GLY A 38 -10.02 -0.21 -8.64
N TYR A 39 -10.96 -1.03 -8.15
CA TYR A 39 -11.06 -2.42 -8.60
C TYR A 39 -11.55 -2.43 -10.04
N GLN A 40 -10.73 -2.99 -10.92
CA GLN A 40 -11.13 -3.26 -12.30
C GLN A 40 -11.33 -4.76 -12.46
N TYR A 41 -12.41 -5.15 -13.10
CA TYR A 41 -12.61 -6.52 -13.53
C TYR A 41 -12.17 -6.64 -14.99
N ASP A 42 -11.18 -7.48 -15.28
CA ASP A 42 -10.80 -7.78 -16.67
C ASP A 42 -11.62 -9.00 -17.16
N PRO A 43 -12.65 -8.82 -18.01
CA PRO A 43 -13.50 -9.90 -18.46
C PRO A 43 -12.77 -10.90 -19.37
N LYS A 44 -11.61 -10.54 -19.94
CA LYS A 44 -10.83 -11.46 -20.79
C LYS A 44 -10.05 -12.49 -19.98
N ARG A 45 -9.65 -12.13 -18.76
CA ARG A 45 -8.84 -12.97 -17.88
C ARG A 45 -9.62 -13.51 -16.68
N GLY A 46 -10.83 -13.02 -16.45
CA GLY A 46 -11.68 -13.45 -15.33
C GLY A 46 -11.10 -13.09 -13.96
N VAL A 47 -10.17 -12.13 -13.90
CA VAL A 47 -9.48 -11.73 -12.66
C VAL A 47 -9.85 -10.30 -12.28
N GLY A 48 -10.05 -10.08 -10.98
CA GLY A 48 -10.16 -8.75 -10.40
C GLY A 48 -8.77 -8.15 -10.19
N ILE A 49 -8.50 -7.01 -10.83
CA ILE A 49 -7.31 -6.21 -10.59
C ILE A 49 -7.52 -5.47 -9.26
N ALA A 50 -6.67 -5.77 -8.28
CA ALA A 50 -6.72 -5.13 -6.97
C ALA A 50 -6.39 -3.65 -7.08
N GLY A 51 -7.41 -2.81 -6.93
CA GLY A 51 -7.25 -1.36 -6.79
C GLY A 51 -7.14 -0.90 -5.35
N SER A 52 -6.88 0.39 -5.18
CA SER A 52 -6.92 1.02 -3.86
C SER A 52 -8.37 1.25 -3.41
N ARG A 53 -8.73 0.82 -2.19
CA ARG A 53 -9.98 1.24 -1.51
C ARG A 53 -9.74 2.61 -0.90
N GLY A 54 -9.98 3.66 -1.70
CA GLY A 54 -9.92 5.05 -1.25
C GLY A 54 -11.17 5.47 -0.48
N ARG A 55 -11.45 6.78 -0.48
CA ARG A 55 -12.70 7.33 0.04
C ARG A 55 -13.88 6.87 -0.83
N HIS A 56 -14.98 6.42 -0.24
CA HIS A 56 -16.21 6.15 -0.96
C HIS A 56 -16.76 7.44 -1.59
N ILE A 57 -17.01 7.40 -2.91
CA ILE A 57 -17.62 8.50 -3.66
C ILE A 57 -18.97 8.00 -4.17
N LEU A 58 -20.04 8.72 -3.85
CA LEU A 58 -21.38 8.43 -4.34
C LEU A 58 -21.62 9.20 -5.64
N PHE A 59 -21.83 8.48 -6.73
CA PHE A 59 -22.29 9.05 -7.98
C PHE A 59 -23.83 9.05 -7.99
N HIS A 60 -24.43 10.23 -7.82
CA HIS A 60 -25.89 10.36 -7.68
C HIS A 60 -26.64 9.83 -8.91
N ASP A 61 -26.09 9.99 -10.12
CA ASP A 61 -26.71 9.52 -11.36
C ASP A 61 -26.84 7.99 -11.45
N LYS A 62 -26.04 7.25 -10.68
CA LYS A 62 -26.01 5.78 -10.67
C LYS A 62 -26.75 5.18 -9.47
N CYS A 63 -27.03 5.98 -8.45
CA CYS A 63 -27.63 5.49 -7.21
C CYS A 63 -29.16 5.45 -7.35
N THR A 64 -29.73 4.25 -7.24
CA THR A 64 -31.20 4.07 -7.24
C THR A 64 -31.81 4.01 -5.83
N GLY A 65 -31.01 4.17 -4.78
CA GLY A 65 -31.49 4.10 -3.39
C GLY A 65 -31.90 2.69 -2.92
N CYS A 66 -31.47 1.64 -3.62
CA CYS A 66 -31.86 0.25 -3.38
C CYS A 66 -31.38 -0.38 -2.05
N GLN A 67 -30.70 0.37 -1.17
CA GLN A 67 -30.15 -0.08 0.13
C GLN A 67 -29.16 -1.27 0.08
N LEU A 68 -28.84 -1.81 -1.10
CA LEU A 68 -27.96 -2.97 -1.25
C LEU A 68 -26.55 -2.74 -0.67
N CYS A 69 -26.01 -1.52 -0.77
CA CYS A 69 -24.71 -1.19 -0.19
C CYS A 69 -24.69 -1.21 1.34
N ALA A 70 -25.84 -1.01 2.01
CA ALA A 70 -25.95 -1.10 3.46
C ALA A 70 -26.16 -2.56 3.91
N ILE A 71 -26.91 -3.35 3.14
CA ILE A 71 -27.14 -4.78 3.42
C ILE A 71 -25.84 -5.59 3.24
N ALA A 72 -25.00 -5.22 2.26
CA ALA A 72 -23.75 -5.90 1.94
C ALA A 72 -22.50 -5.28 2.60
N CYS A 73 -22.67 -4.35 3.53
CA CYS A 73 -21.58 -3.72 4.28
C CYS A 73 -20.88 -4.73 5.21
#